data_AF-A0A453KVM7-F1
#
_entry.id   AF-A0A453KVM7-F1
#
_cell.length_a   1.000
_cell.length_b   1.000
_cell.length_c   1.000
_cell.angle_alpha   90.00
_cell.angle_beta   90.00
_cell.angle_gamma   90.00
#
_symmetry.space_group_name_H-M   'P 1'
#
loop_
_entity.id
_entity.type
_entity.pdbx_description
1 polymer ?
#
loop_
_entity_poly.entity_id
_entity_poly.type
_entity_poly.pdbx_seq_one_letter_code
_entity_poly.pdbx_strand_id
1 'polypeptide(L)'
;AVDHATGLVERYAARHLVAAAGENDEKVLPEVPGLDGFPGKVMHACEYKTGKGMEGKAVLVVGSGNSGMEIAYDLAEAGAATSIIVRSEFHLVTKEIWNVAMTLYRYLPLWLIDRIVLFMCSVVFGDTSRYGLRRPAIGPFSMKIHTPAYPVVDVGTYAKIKTGEIQ
;
A
#
# COMPACT_ATOMS: atom_id res chain seq x y z
N ALA A 1 -13.73 -30.50 4.50
CA ALA A 1 -13.21 -29.90 3.26
C ALA A 1 -14.17 -30.24 2.14
N VAL A 2 -14.23 -29.45 1.07
CA VAL A 2 -14.96 -29.82 -0.14
C VAL A 2 -13.93 -30.37 -1.11
N ASP A 3 -14.13 -31.59 -1.60
CA ASP A 3 -13.31 -32.12 -2.68
C ASP A 3 -13.65 -31.34 -3.96
N HIS A 4 -12.68 -30.63 -4.52
CA HIS A 4 -12.90 -29.75 -5.68
C HIS A 4 -13.14 -30.51 -7.00
N ALA A 5 -12.85 -31.82 -7.05
CA ALA A 5 -13.06 -32.65 -8.25
C ALA A 5 -14.47 -33.27 -8.28
N THR A 6 -15.01 -33.60 -7.12
CA THR A 6 -16.29 -34.32 -6.96
C THR A 6 -17.40 -33.45 -6.36
N GLY A 7 -17.06 -32.32 -5.76
CA GLY A 7 -18.01 -31.41 -5.08
C GLY A 7 -18.55 -31.97 -3.75
N LEU A 8 -18.05 -33.11 -3.30
CA LEU A 8 -18.52 -33.77 -2.08
C LEU A 8 -17.91 -33.12 -0.83
N VAL A 9 -18.72 -33.06 0.23
CA VAL A 9 -18.27 -32.59 1.54
C VAL A 9 -17.64 -33.74 2.29
N GLU A 10 -16.35 -33.60 2.59
CA GLU A 10 -15.57 -34.59 3.30
C GLU A 10 -15.21 -34.12 4.72
N ARG A 11 -15.18 -35.06 5.66
CA ARG A 11 -14.80 -34.82 7.05
C ARG A 11 -13.46 -35.47 7.34
N TYR A 12 -12.53 -34.68 7.83
CA TYR A 12 -11.19 -35.13 8.21
C TYR A 12 -11.01 -34.98 9.72
N ALA A 13 -10.31 -35.92 10.33
CA ALA A 13 -9.88 -35.86 11.72
C ALA A 13 -8.35 -35.84 11.77
N ALA A 14 -7.79 -34.84 12.43
CA ALA A 14 -6.35 -34.69 12.61
C ALA A 14 -6.05 -34.19 14.02
N ARG A 15 -4.84 -34.48 14.52
CA ARG A 15 -4.40 -33.96 15.83
C ARG A 15 -4.07 -32.47 15.79
N HIS A 16 -3.74 -31.94 14.61
CA HIS A 16 -3.28 -30.56 14.41
C HIS A 16 -3.91 -30.02 13.12
N LEU A 17 -4.22 -28.73 13.11
CA LEU A 17 -4.72 -27.98 11.96
C LEU A 17 -3.84 -26.75 11.75
N VAL A 18 -3.36 -26.55 10.53
CA VAL A 18 -2.64 -25.33 10.14
C VAL A 18 -3.53 -24.56 9.17
N ALA A 19 -3.93 -23.34 9.55
CA ALA A 19 -4.67 -22.44 8.68
C ALA A 19 -3.68 -21.54 7.91
N ALA A 20 -3.64 -21.69 6.59
CA ALA A 20 -2.77 -20.93 5.69
C ALA A 20 -3.56 -20.32 4.52
N ALA A 21 -4.79 -19.87 4.79
CA ALA A 21 -5.72 -19.35 3.78
C ALA A 21 -5.38 -17.92 3.29
N GLY A 22 -4.44 -17.23 3.95
CA GLY A 22 -4.14 -15.81 3.69
C GLY A 22 -5.14 -14.86 4.36
N GLU A 23 -4.80 -13.57 4.40
CA GLU A 23 -5.60 -12.53 5.07
C GLU A 23 -6.17 -11.46 4.12
N ASN A 24 -5.72 -11.44 2.86
CA ASN A 24 -5.99 -10.36 1.90
C ASN A 24 -6.92 -10.75 0.73
N ASP A 25 -7.66 -11.85 0.86
CA ASP A 25 -8.53 -12.37 -0.21
C ASP A 25 -9.90 -11.66 -0.25
N GLU A 26 -10.38 -11.17 0.90
CA GLU A 26 -11.66 -10.49 0.99
C GLU A 26 -11.56 -9.05 0.48
N LYS A 27 -12.36 -8.74 -0.54
CA LYS A 27 -12.47 -7.40 -1.10
C LYS A 27 -13.31 -6.51 -0.18
N VAL A 28 -12.69 -5.46 0.35
CA VAL A 28 -13.39 -4.44 1.15
C VAL A 28 -13.60 -3.18 0.31
N LEU A 29 -14.84 -2.92 -0.10
CA LEU A 29 -15.23 -1.67 -0.74
C LEU A 29 -15.92 -0.76 0.27
N PRO A 30 -15.42 0.46 0.53
CA PRO A 30 -16.15 1.42 1.33
C PRO A 30 -17.39 1.92 0.57
N GLU A 31 -18.46 2.23 1.30
CA GLU A 31 -19.59 2.97 0.74
C GLU A 31 -19.14 4.40 0.42
N VAL A 32 -19.26 4.79 -0.84
CA VAL A 32 -18.94 6.14 -1.31
C VAL A 32 -20.22 6.79 -1.83
N PRO A 33 -20.73 7.83 -1.15
CA PRO A 33 -21.93 8.52 -1.60
C PRO A 33 -21.82 9.01 -3.04
N GLY A 34 -22.81 8.66 -3.87
CA GLY A 34 -22.87 9.04 -5.28
C GLY A 34 -22.07 8.17 -6.25
N LEU A 35 -21.34 7.15 -5.76
CA LEU A 35 -20.54 6.26 -6.61
C LEU A 35 -21.39 5.44 -7.60
N ASP A 36 -22.61 5.06 -7.22
CA ASP A 36 -23.54 4.32 -8.09
C ASP A 36 -23.96 5.10 -9.34
N GLY A 37 -23.93 6.44 -9.26
CA GLY A 37 -24.21 7.34 -10.38
C GLY A 37 -22.98 7.73 -11.18
N PHE A 38 -21.79 7.23 -10.84
CA PHE A 38 -20.56 7.59 -11.53
C PHE A 38 -20.53 6.94 -12.93
N PRO A 39 -20.45 7.72 -14.02
CA PRO A 39 -20.52 7.18 -15.38
C PRO A 39 -19.22 6.46 -15.80
N GLY A 40 -18.13 6.66 -15.04
CA GLY A 40 -16.84 6.04 -15.32
C GLY A 40 -16.70 4.64 -14.72
N LYS A 41 -15.59 3.97 -15.06
CA LYS A 41 -15.29 2.64 -14.52
C LYS A 41 -14.74 2.76 -13.10
N VAL A 42 -15.36 2.03 -12.17
CA VAL A 42 -14.84 1.83 -10.80
C VAL A 42 -14.25 0.42 -10.72
N MET A 43 -13.09 0.28 -10.09
CA MET A 43 -12.47 -1.02 -9.82
C MET A 43 -11.73 -1.01 -8.49
N HIS A 44 -11.72 -2.16 -7.80
CA HIS A 44 -10.88 -2.34 -6.63
C HIS A 44 -9.46 -2.76 -7.03
N ALA A 45 -8.47 -2.52 -6.17
CA ALA A 45 -7.07 -2.88 -6.42
C ALA A 45 -6.87 -4.38 -6.75
N CYS A 46 -7.71 -5.28 -6.21
CA CYS A 46 -7.62 -6.72 -6.50
C CYS A 46 -8.00 -7.08 -7.96
N GLU A 47 -8.78 -6.22 -8.62
CA GLU A 47 -9.17 -6.37 -10.03
C GLU A 47 -8.16 -5.73 -10.98
N TYR A 48 -7.31 -4.84 -10.47
CA TYR A 48 -6.26 -4.19 -11.25
C TYR A 48 -5.22 -5.21 -11.71
N LYS A 49 -4.74 -5.06 -12.94
CA LYS A 49 -3.70 -5.93 -13.53
C LYS A 49 -2.56 -5.15 -14.17
N THR A 50 -2.88 -4.04 -14.84
CA THR A 50 -1.90 -3.20 -15.55
C THR A 50 -2.55 -1.87 -15.94
N GLY A 51 -1.72 -0.83 -16.08
CA GLY A 51 -2.13 0.48 -16.60
C GLY A 51 -2.40 0.48 -18.11
N LYS A 52 -2.12 -0.63 -18.83
CA LYS A 52 -2.35 -0.72 -20.27
C LYS A 52 -3.79 -0.35 -20.64
N GLY A 53 -3.93 0.59 -21.58
CA GLY A 53 -5.23 1.09 -22.04
C GLY A 53 -5.83 2.20 -21.16
N MET A 54 -5.06 2.73 -20.22
CA MET A 54 -5.41 3.91 -19.41
C MET A 54 -4.78 5.21 -19.94
N GLU A 55 -3.97 5.14 -20.99
CA GLU A 55 -3.35 6.30 -21.63
C GLU A 55 -4.38 7.39 -21.96
N GLY A 56 -4.08 8.63 -21.55
CA GLY A 56 -4.93 9.80 -21.76
C GLY A 56 -6.21 9.83 -20.91
N LYS A 57 -6.50 8.80 -20.10
CA LYS A 57 -7.67 8.79 -19.20
C LYS A 57 -7.34 9.50 -17.89
N ALA A 58 -8.34 10.20 -17.35
CA ALA A 58 -8.30 10.68 -15.97
C ALA A 58 -8.61 9.53 -15.01
N VAL A 59 -7.67 9.21 -14.12
CA VAL A 59 -7.81 8.10 -13.17
C VAL A 59 -7.53 8.59 -11.76
N LEU A 60 -8.49 8.36 -10.86
CA LEU A 60 -8.37 8.66 -9.45
C LEU A 60 -8.11 7.37 -8.66
N VAL A 61 -6.96 7.29 -8.01
CA VAL A 61 -6.62 6.22 -7.07
C VAL A 61 -7.03 6.64 -5.67
N VAL A 62 -7.82 5.81 -4.99
CA VAL A 62 -8.28 6.08 -3.63
C VAL A 62 -7.51 5.21 -2.65
N GLY A 63 -6.74 5.85 -1.76
CA GLY A 63 -5.96 5.18 -0.72
C GLY A 63 -4.45 5.11 -1.03
N SER A 64 -3.66 5.20 0.04
CA SER A 64 -2.20 5.29 0.01
C SER A 64 -1.50 4.06 0.59
N GLY A 65 -2.14 2.89 0.52
CA GLY A 65 -1.44 1.63 0.83
C GLY A 65 -0.39 1.31 -0.24
N ASN A 66 0.44 0.28 -0.02
CA ASN A 66 1.43 -0.16 -1.01
C ASN A 66 0.80 -0.36 -2.40
N SER A 67 -0.33 -1.07 -2.49
CA SER A 67 -1.04 -1.26 -3.76
C SER A 67 -1.52 0.04 -4.38
N GLY A 68 -2.07 0.98 -3.59
CA GLY A 68 -2.54 2.27 -4.14
C GLY A 68 -1.39 3.09 -4.73
N MET A 69 -0.26 3.13 -4.03
CA MET A 69 0.93 3.87 -4.47
C MET A 69 1.57 3.24 -5.72
N GLU A 70 1.67 1.91 -5.77
CA GLU A 70 2.19 1.17 -6.93
C GLU A 70 1.25 1.28 -8.15
N ILE A 71 -0.06 1.18 -7.94
CA ILE A 71 -1.06 1.37 -9.03
C ILE A 71 -1.00 2.80 -9.57
N ALA A 72 -0.90 3.81 -8.71
CA ALA A 72 -0.76 5.19 -9.16
C ALA A 72 0.52 5.41 -9.99
N TYR A 73 1.62 4.76 -9.61
CA TYR A 73 2.86 4.78 -10.38
C TYR A 73 2.69 4.11 -11.75
N ASP A 74 2.13 2.89 -11.79
CA ASP A 74 1.92 2.13 -13.03
C ASP A 74 0.96 2.85 -13.99
N LEU A 75 -0.09 3.49 -13.47
CA LEU A 75 -1.00 4.32 -14.26
C LEU A 75 -0.32 5.54 -14.87
N ALA A 76 0.51 6.24 -14.09
CA ALA A 76 1.25 7.39 -14.57
C ALA A 76 2.30 6.99 -15.62
N GLU A 77 3.01 5.88 -15.42
CA GLU A 77 3.92 5.30 -16.44
C GLU A 77 3.18 4.89 -17.72
N ALA A 78 1.93 4.42 -17.60
CA ALA A 78 1.08 4.08 -18.73
C ALA A 78 0.44 5.30 -19.43
N GLY A 79 0.78 6.53 -19.01
CA GLY A 79 0.31 7.78 -19.62
C GLY A 79 -1.10 8.21 -19.20
N ALA A 80 -1.64 7.67 -18.10
CA ALA A 80 -2.90 8.14 -17.53
C ALA A 80 -2.70 9.45 -16.76
N ALA A 81 -3.65 10.37 -16.85
CA ALA A 81 -3.72 11.54 -15.98
C ALA A 81 -4.15 11.09 -14.58
N THR A 82 -3.16 10.83 -13.73
CA THR A 82 -3.36 10.11 -12.47
C THR A 82 -3.42 11.07 -11.29
N SER A 83 -4.38 10.86 -10.40
CA SER A 83 -4.48 11.54 -9.11
C SER A 83 -4.64 10.54 -7.98
N ILE A 84 -4.14 10.86 -6.79
CA ILE A 84 -4.24 9.99 -5.62
C ILE A 84 -4.87 10.72 -4.42
N ILE A 85 -5.89 10.11 -3.81
CA ILE A 85 -6.48 10.61 -2.56
C ILE A 85 -5.85 9.89 -1.38
N VAL A 86 -5.24 10.69 -0.51
CA VAL A 86 -4.63 10.25 0.75
C VAL A 86 -5.39 10.91 1.90
N ARG A 87 -6.02 10.10 2.76
CA ARG A 87 -6.73 10.59 3.94
C ARG A 87 -5.88 10.50 5.21
N SER A 88 -5.18 9.40 5.39
CA SER A 88 -4.48 9.07 6.63
C SER A 88 -2.99 9.31 6.51
N GLU A 89 -2.34 9.59 7.64
CA GLU A 89 -0.88 9.67 7.73
C GLU A 89 -0.25 8.29 7.51
N PHE A 90 0.89 8.27 6.83
CA PHE A 90 1.67 7.04 6.64
C PHE A 90 3.16 7.34 6.51
N HIS A 91 3.98 6.32 6.75
CA HIS A 91 5.42 6.41 6.52
C HIS A 91 5.77 5.97 5.11
N LEU A 92 6.56 6.79 4.42
CA LEU A 92 7.19 6.42 3.15
C LEU A 92 8.63 5.96 3.45
N VAL A 93 9.01 4.81 2.92
CA VAL A 93 10.35 4.22 3.05
C VAL A 93 10.84 3.73 1.69
N THR A 94 12.15 3.69 1.44
CA THR A 94 12.68 2.93 0.31
C THR A 94 12.92 1.47 0.72
N LYS A 95 13.04 0.58 -0.26
CA LYS A 95 13.38 -0.83 -0.03
C LYS A 95 14.73 -0.98 0.67
N GLU A 96 15.71 -0.14 0.33
CA GLU A 96 17.06 -0.15 0.92
C GLU A 96 17.01 0.26 2.38
N ILE A 97 16.30 1.34 2.71
CA ILE A 97 16.12 1.80 4.10
C ILE A 97 15.42 0.71 4.92
N TRP A 98 14.38 0.09 4.36
CA TRP A 98 13.65 -0.99 5.01
C TRP A 98 14.54 -2.20 5.29
N ASN A 99 15.37 -2.61 4.33
CA ASN A 99 16.30 -3.72 4.49
C ASN A 99 17.38 -3.44 5.55
N VAL A 100 17.90 -2.22 5.60
CA VAL A 100 18.83 -1.79 6.66
C VAL A 100 18.15 -1.91 8.03
N ALA A 101 16.92 -1.40 8.15
CA ALA A 101 16.18 -1.47 9.41
C ALA A 101 15.90 -2.91 9.85
N MET A 102 15.49 -3.78 8.92
CA MET A 102 15.29 -5.21 9.17
C MET A 102 16.58 -5.93 9.60
N THR A 103 17.73 -5.55 9.02
CA THR A 103 19.03 -6.08 9.42
C THR A 103 19.41 -5.64 10.84
N LEU A 104 19.16 -4.37 11.17
CA LEU A 104 19.42 -3.80 12.49
C LEU A 104 18.45 -4.28 13.58
N TYR A 105 17.28 -4.78 13.20
CA TYR A 105 16.24 -5.29 14.11
C TYR A 105 16.74 -6.33 15.11
N ARG A 106 17.75 -7.12 14.73
CA ARG A 106 18.37 -8.13 15.60
C ARG A 106 19.33 -7.54 16.64
N TYR A 107 19.84 -6.33 16.43
CA TYR A 107 20.97 -5.77 17.18
C TYR A 107 20.63 -4.52 18.00
N LEU A 108 19.59 -3.77 17.61
CA LEU A 108 19.26 -2.48 18.20
C LEU A 108 17.85 -2.44 18.77
N PRO A 109 17.59 -1.61 19.79
CA PRO A 109 16.24 -1.38 20.29
C PRO A 109 15.40 -0.60 19.26
N LEU A 110 14.08 -0.85 19.24
CA LEU A 110 13.14 -0.31 18.25
C LEU A 110 13.17 1.22 18.13
N TRP A 111 13.24 1.93 19.26
CA TRP A 111 13.27 3.39 19.25
C TRP A 111 14.48 3.94 18.49
N LEU A 112 15.62 3.23 18.52
CA LEU A 112 16.84 3.64 17.83
C LEU A 112 16.74 3.34 16.33
N ILE A 113 16.17 2.19 15.97
CA ILE A 113 15.88 1.83 14.57
C ILE A 113 14.94 2.85 13.96
N ASP A 114 13.85 3.21 14.64
CA ASP A 114 12.91 4.23 14.18
C ASP A 114 13.60 5.58 13.95
N ARG A 115 14.50 6.02 14.85
CA ARG A 115 15.27 7.25 14.64
C ARG A 115 16.19 7.18 13.43
N ILE A 116 16.90 6.07 13.25
CA ILE A 116 17.78 5.86 12.09
C ILE A 116 16.97 5.90 10.79
N VAL A 117 15.85 5.18 10.74
CA VAL A 117 14.97 5.12 9.57
C VAL A 117 14.39 6.48 9.26
N LEU A 118 13.87 7.20 10.26
CA LEU A 118 13.31 8.54 10.06
C LEU A 118 14.35 9.55 9.57
N PHE A 119 15.60 9.44 10.04
CA PHE A 119 16.71 10.23 9.54
C PHE A 119 17.05 9.88 8.08
N MET A 120 17.16 8.60 7.73
CA MET A 120 17.40 8.20 6.34
C MET A 120 16.25 8.66 5.42
N CYS A 121 15.00 8.51 5.86
CA CYS A 121 13.82 8.98 5.12
C CYS A 121 13.75 10.50 5.02
N SER A 122 14.27 11.27 5.98
CA SER A 122 14.34 12.72 5.86
C SER A 122 15.40 13.16 4.86
N VAL A 123 16.53 12.45 4.78
CA VAL A 123 17.58 12.67 3.77
C VAL A 123 17.07 12.35 2.36
N VAL A 124 16.37 11.21 2.18
CA VAL A 124 15.91 10.77 0.86
C VAL A 124 14.70 11.55 0.36
N PHE A 125 13.66 11.68 1.18
CA PHE A 125 12.39 12.25 0.73
C PHE A 125 12.22 13.73 1.07
N GLY A 126 13.01 14.26 2.02
CA GLY A 126 12.83 15.60 2.57
C GLY A 126 11.49 15.75 3.31
N ASP A 127 10.97 16.97 3.30
CA ASP A 127 9.63 17.26 3.79
C ASP A 127 8.58 16.82 2.74
N THR A 128 7.84 15.77 3.07
CA THR A 128 6.77 15.21 2.24
C THR A 128 5.44 15.93 2.45
N SER A 129 5.29 16.71 3.53
CA SER A 129 4.04 17.36 3.91
C SER A 129 3.63 18.48 2.94
N ARG A 130 4.60 19.09 2.26
CA ARG A 130 4.37 20.06 1.16
C ARG A 130 3.59 19.49 -0.02
N TYR A 131 3.56 18.16 -0.15
CA TYR A 131 2.81 17.42 -1.17
C TYR A 131 1.59 16.71 -0.57
N GLY A 132 1.14 17.11 0.62
CA GLY A 132 -0.01 16.51 1.32
C GLY A 132 0.29 15.17 2.00
N LEU A 133 1.48 14.60 1.83
CA LEU A 133 1.88 13.32 2.44
C LEU A 133 2.44 13.54 3.84
N ARG A 134 1.57 13.39 4.85
CA ARG A 134 1.92 13.58 6.26
C ARG A 134 2.42 12.29 6.90
N ARG A 135 3.49 12.40 7.68
CA ARG A 135 4.07 11.29 8.44
C ARG A 135 3.47 11.23 9.84
N PRO A 136 3.17 10.02 10.36
CA PRO A 136 2.77 9.83 11.75
C PRO A 136 3.86 10.31 12.73
N ALA A 137 3.44 10.74 13.92
CA ALA A 137 4.35 11.18 14.99
C ALA A 137 5.20 10.04 15.58
N ILE A 138 4.69 8.80 15.53
CA ILE A 138 5.40 7.59 15.97
C ILE A 138 6.19 6.98 14.81
N GLY A 139 7.34 6.38 15.08
CA GLY A 139 8.17 5.77 14.03
C GLY A 139 7.54 4.54 13.37
N PRO A 140 8.01 4.13 12.18
CA PRO A 140 7.37 3.08 11.37
C PRO A 140 7.33 1.70 12.05
N PHE A 141 8.35 1.33 12.83
CA PHE A 141 8.37 0.06 13.55
C PHE A 141 7.49 0.11 14.79
N SER A 142 7.53 1.22 15.53
CA SER A 142 6.60 1.44 16.66
C SER A 142 5.14 1.45 16.20
N MET A 143 4.85 2.08 15.04
CA MET A 143 3.52 2.12 14.45
C MET A 143 2.97 0.73 14.14
N LYS A 144 3.81 -0.16 13.62
CA LYS A 144 3.44 -1.55 13.30
C LYS A 144 3.02 -2.36 14.53
N ILE A 145 3.55 -2.03 15.72
CA ILE A 145 3.20 -2.74 16.96
C ILE A 145 1.80 -2.34 17.45
N HIS A 146 1.41 -1.09 17.24
CA HIS A 146 0.16 -0.54 17.76
C HIS A 146 -0.97 -0.46 16.72
N THR A 147 -0.65 -0.64 15.45
CA THR A 147 -1.61 -0.51 14.34
C THR A 147 -1.33 -1.55 13.25
N PRO A 148 -2.35 -1.96 12.48
CA PRO A 148 -2.16 -2.82 11.32
C PRO A 148 -1.53 -2.09 10.12
N ALA A 149 -1.22 -0.80 10.24
CA ALA A 149 -0.69 -0.01 9.14
C ALA A 149 0.80 -0.31 8.93
N TYR A 150 1.13 -0.67 7.69
CA TYR A 150 2.50 -0.85 7.25
C TYR A 150 3.03 0.44 6.61
N PRO A 151 4.34 0.73 6.76
CA PRO A 151 4.96 1.76 5.94
C PRO A 151 4.84 1.38 4.45
N VAL A 152 4.70 2.41 3.63
CA VAL A 152 4.69 2.28 2.17
C VAL A 152 6.12 2.23 1.68
N VAL A 153 6.45 1.15 0.97
CA VAL A 153 7.73 1.04 0.26
C VAL A 153 7.56 1.74 -1.08
N ASP A 154 8.15 2.92 -1.23
CA ASP A 154 8.07 3.70 -2.46
C ASP A 154 8.83 3.01 -3.59
N VAL A 155 8.18 2.91 -4.75
CA VAL A 155 8.77 2.39 -6.00
C VAL A 155 9.07 3.48 -7.03
N GLY A 156 8.89 4.76 -6.66
CA GLY A 156 9.02 5.92 -7.56
C GLY A 156 7.77 6.79 -7.61
N THR A 157 6.67 6.40 -6.96
CA THR A 157 5.43 7.17 -6.89
C THR A 157 5.66 8.56 -6.33
N TYR A 158 6.44 8.68 -5.24
CA TYR A 158 6.73 9.98 -4.65
C TYR A 158 7.50 10.92 -5.59
N ALA A 159 8.42 10.38 -6.41
CA ALA A 159 9.13 11.19 -7.39
C ALA A 159 8.16 11.81 -8.41
N LYS A 160 7.16 11.05 -8.86
CA LYS A 160 6.10 11.54 -9.77
C LYS A 160 5.14 12.53 -9.13
N ILE A 161 4.83 12.35 -7.84
CA ILE A 161 4.07 13.35 -7.07
C ILE A 161 4.86 14.67 -7.02
N LYS A 162 6.18 14.59 -6.81
CA LYS A 162 7.07 15.75 -6.74
C LYS A 162 7.15 16.52 -8.06
N THR A 163 7.10 15.83 -9.20
CA THR A 163 7.11 16.44 -10.54
C THR A 163 5.73 16.92 -10.97
N GLY A 164 4.66 16.50 -10.28
CA GLY A 164 3.27 16.82 -10.63
C GLY A 164 2.68 15.91 -11.72
N GLU A 165 3.38 14.84 -12.11
CA GLU A 165 2.86 13.79 -12.99
C GLU A 165 1.73 13.00 -12.31
N ILE A 166 1.81 12.85 -10.98
CA ILE A 166 0.71 12.37 -10.14
C ILE A 166 0.25 13.54 -9.26
N GLN A 167 -1.05 13.81 -9.25
CA GLN A 167 -1.66 14.89 -8.46
C GLN A 167 -2.23 14.41 -7.13
#